data_AF-A0AAW8FVL1-F1
#
_entry.id   AF-A0AAW8FVL1-F1
#
_cell.length_a   1.000
_cell.length_b   1.000
_cell.length_c   1.000
_cell.angle_alpha   90.00
_cell.angle_beta   90.00
_cell.angle_gamma   90.00
#
_symmetry.space_group_name_H-M   'P 1'
#
loop_
_entity.id
_entity.type
_entity.pdbx_description
1 polymer ?
#
loop_
_entity_poly.entity_id
_entity_poly.type
_entity_poly.pdbx_seq_one_letter_code
_entity_poly.pdbx_strand_id
1 'polypeptide(L)'
;MEDIQDKYFIAIADYVKNFIDEEGIDVADLAAAANVDRKQVYRLIKKENMPRLSTLLKISLAAGIEPSKLFSIEFDFKIYMKENNILKASSRKKAGQR
;
A
#
# COMPACT_ATOMS: atom_id res chain seq x y z
N MET A 1 9.27 6.95 16.80
CA MET A 1 8.76 7.03 15.41
C MET A 1 7.47 6.22 15.41
N GLU A 2 6.42 6.69 14.76
CA GLU A 2 5.15 5.96 14.70
C GLU A 2 5.19 5.00 13.52
N ASP A 3 5.39 3.70 13.81
CA ASP A 3 5.35 2.66 12.79
C ASP A 3 3.96 2.55 12.15
N ILE A 4 3.89 2.04 10.92
CA ILE A 4 2.62 1.77 10.24
C ILE A 4 1.80 0.79 11.10
N GLN A 5 0.61 1.21 11.52
CA GLN A 5 -0.30 0.37 12.32
C GLN A 5 -1.36 -0.35 11.48
N ASP A 6 -1.68 0.18 10.30
CA ASP A 6 -2.71 -0.38 9.45
C ASP A 6 -2.23 -1.68 8.77
N LYS A 7 -2.98 -2.77 9.00
CA LYS A 7 -2.62 -4.11 8.50
C LYS A 7 -2.53 -4.19 6.98
N TYR A 8 -3.36 -3.46 6.25
CA TYR A 8 -3.31 -3.46 4.79
C TYR A 8 -2.11 -2.66 4.29
N PHE A 9 -1.77 -1.55 4.93
CA PHE A 9 -0.55 -0.81 4.60
C PHE A 9 0.73 -1.58 4.94
N ILE A 10 0.73 -2.35 6.03
CA ILE A 10 1.82 -3.29 6.33
C ILE A 10 1.95 -4.31 5.20
N ALA A 11 0.85 -4.92 4.76
CA ALA A 11 0.85 -5.89 3.66
C ALA A 11 1.36 -5.29 2.34
N ILE A 12 0.97 -4.06 2.01
CA ILE A 12 1.50 -3.33 0.84
C ILE A 12 3.01 -3.09 0.97
N ALA A 13 3.47 -2.63 2.13
CA ALA A 13 4.89 -2.37 2.35
C ALA A 13 5.73 -3.66 2.25
N ASP A 14 5.21 -4.76 2.81
CA ASP A 14 5.84 -6.08 2.70
C ASP A 14 5.86 -6.57 1.25
N TYR A 15 4.78 -6.39 0.49
CA TYR A 15 4.74 -6.74 -0.94
C TYR A 15 5.78 -5.95 -1.75
N VAL A 16 5.86 -4.63 -1.57
CA VAL A 16 6.88 -3.80 -2.24
C VAL A 16 8.28 -4.24 -1.86
N LYS A 17 8.53 -4.47 -0.57
CA LYS A 17 9.84 -4.91 -0.07
C LYS A 17 10.25 -6.25 -0.67
N ASN A 18 9.36 -7.24 -0.66
CA ASN A 18 9.67 -8.56 -1.20
C ASN A 18 9.95 -8.48 -2.69
N PHE A 19 9.16 -7.71 -3.44
CA PHE A 19 9.37 -7.53 -4.87
C PHE A 19 10.75 -6.92 -5.19
N ILE A 20 11.16 -5.85 -4.48
CA ILE A 20 12.48 -5.24 -4.73
C ILE A 20 13.63 -6.16 -4.34
N ASP A 21 13.46 -6.98 -3.29
CA ASP A 21 14.47 -7.95 -2.85
C ASP A 21 14.60 -9.10 -3.86
N GLU A 22 13.48 -9.59 -4.41
CA GLU A 22 13.44 -10.65 -5.43
C GLU A 22 14.06 -10.21 -6.75
N GLU A 23 13.79 -8.98 -7.19
CA GLU A 23 14.35 -8.40 -8.42
C GLU A 23 15.78 -7.84 -8.22
N GLY A 24 16.30 -7.85 -7.00
CA GLY A 24 17.65 -7.33 -6.68
C GLY A 24 17.80 -5.82 -6.90
N ILE A 25 16.73 -5.05 -6.70
CA ILE A 25 16.69 -3.60 -6.93
C ILE A 25 17.35 -2.87 -5.76
N ASP A 26 18.39 -2.08 -6.03
CA ASP A 26 19.00 -1.22 -5.02
C ASP A 26 18.09 -0.03 -4.64
N VAL A 27 18.03 0.26 -3.33
CA VAL A 27 17.16 1.32 -2.78
C VAL A 27 17.56 2.71 -3.28
N ALA A 28 18.85 2.96 -3.53
CA ALA A 28 19.32 4.23 -4.08
C ALA A 28 18.83 4.43 -5.52
N ASP A 29 18.96 3.39 -6.33
CA ASP A 29 18.55 3.40 -7.74
C ASP A 29 17.03 3.54 -7.85
N LEU A 30 16.28 2.81 -7.01
CA LEU A 30 14.83 2.94 -6.92
C LEU A 30 14.39 4.35 -6.55
N ALA A 31 15.02 4.98 -5.55
CA ALA A 31 14.70 6.34 -5.14
C ALA A 31 14.99 7.36 -6.26
N ALA A 32 16.10 7.18 -6.97
CA ALA A 32 16.47 8.03 -8.10
C ALA A 32 15.45 7.87 -9.25
N ALA A 33 15.11 6.65 -9.63
CA ALA A 33 14.13 6.35 -10.67
C ALA A 33 12.72 6.86 -10.32
N ALA A 34 12.32 6.76 -9.06
CA ALA A 34 11.04 7.27 -8.56
C ALA A 34 11.02 8.81 -8.40
N ASN A 35 12.16 9.50 -8.53
CA ASN A 35 12.30 10.93 -8.24
C ASN A 35 11.78 11.29 -6.82
N VAL A 36 12.31 10.58 -5.82
CA VAL A 36 11.98 10.75 -4.39
C VAL A 36 13.25 10.72 -3.53
N ASP A 37 13.15 11.28 -2.33
CA ASP A 37 14.22 11.14 -1.33
C ASP A 37 14.36 9.66 -0.91
N ARG A 38 15.60 9.16 -0.89
CA ARG A 38 15.94 7.78 -0.48
C ARG A 38 15.36 7.39 0.88
N LYS A 39 15.23 8.35 1.80
CA LYS A 39 14.60 8.17 3.11
C LYS A 39 13.12 7.78 3.02
N GLN A 40 12.40 8.21 1.99
CA GLN A 40 11.00 7.81 1.77
C GLN A 40 10.91 6.32 1.45
N VAL A 41 11.82 5.81 0.62
CA VAL A 41 11.89 4.39 0.28
C VAL A 41 12.25 3.58 1.53
N TYR A 42 13.28 3.99 2.27
CA TYR A 42 13.67 3.30 3.52
C TYR A 42 12.54 3.25 4.55
N ARG A 43 11.78 4.35 4.71
CA ARG A 43 10.66 4.40 5.65
C ARG A 43 9.52 3.46 5.27
N LEU A 44 9.24 3.33 3.97
CA LEU A 44 8.26 2.38 3.46
C LEU A 44 8.71 0.94 3.75
N ILE A 45 9.91 0.55 3.32
CA ILE A 45 10.38 -0.86 3.43
C ILE A 45 10.62 -1.29 4.88
N LYS A 46 10.95 -0.34 5.78
CA LYS A 46 11.09 -0.60 7.22
C LYS A 46 9.76 -0.51 7.97
N LYS A 47 8.66 -0.16 7.28
CA LYS A 47 7.33 0.07 7.86
C LYS A 47 7.32 1.15 8.95
N GLU A 48 8.29 2.07 8.90
CA GLU A 48 8.39 3.20 9.84
C GLU A 48 7.33 4.26 9.57
N ASN A 49 6.89 4.43 8.31
CA ASN A 49 5.81 5.34 7.97
C ASN A 49 5.32 5.05 6.54
N MET A 50 4.01 5.13 6.34
CA MET A 50 3.41 5.07 5.02
C MET A 50 3.60 6.42 4.31
N PRO A 51 4.28 6.47 3.14
CA PRO A 51 4.39 7.71 2.40
C PRO A 51 3.02 8.12 1.83
N ARG A 52 2.90 9.37 1.36
CA ARG A 52 1.70 9.82 0.63
C ARG A 52 1.43 8.88 -0.56
N LEU A 53 0.17 8.69 -0.92
CA LEU A 53 -0.22 7.85 -2.07
C LEU A 53 0.56 8.21 -3.34
N SER A 54 0.72 9.50 -3.65
CA SER A 54 1.51 9.96 -4.80
C SER A 54 2.96 9.47 -4.79
N THR A 55 3.58 9.40 -3.60
CA THR A 55 4.96 8.93 -3.42
C THR A 55 5.02 7.40 -3.49
N LEU A 56 4.04 6.71 -2.90
CA LEU A 56 3.91 5.25 -3.04
C LEU A 56 3.81 4.84 -4.51
N LEU A 57 2.95 5.52 -5.30
CA LEU A 57 2.78 5.21 -6.72
C LEU A 57 4.06 5.45 -7.53
N LYS A 58 4.83 6.49 -7.22
CA LYS A 58 6.13 6.72 -7.86
C LYS A 58 7.11 5.58 -7.56
N ILE A 59 7.20 5.18 -6.30
CA ILE A 59 8.07 4.07 -5.87
C ILE A 59 7.62 2.77 -6.54
N SER A 60 6.32 2.47 -6.54
CA SER A 60 5.80 1.23 -7.14
C SER A 60 6.07 1.18 -8.65
N LEU A 61 5.78 2.26 -9.38
CA LEU A 61 6.00 2.33 -10.82
C LEU A 61 7.49 2.23 -11.17
N ALA A 62 8.36 2.89 -10.41
CA ALA A 62 9.81 2.78 -10.59
C ALA A 62 10.35 1.37 -10.31
N ALA A 63 9.74 0.64 -9.37
CA ALA A 63 10.03 -0.76 -9.13
C ALA A 63 9.42 -1.69 -10.20
N GLY A 64 8.65 -1.19 -11.17
CA GLY A 64 7.96 -2.03 -12.16
C GLY A 64 6.63 -2.63 -11.69
N ILE A 65 6.11 -2.17 -10.54
CA ILE A 65 4.83 -2.60 -9.98
C ILE A 65 3.73 -1.61 -10.42
N GLU A 66 2.86 -2.09 -11.31
CA GLU A 66 1.66 -1.35 -11.68
C GLU A 66 0.73 -1.13 -10.46
N PRO A 67 0.10 0.05 -10.31
CA PRO A 67 -0.79 0.32 -9.18
C PRO A 67 -1.96 -0.66 -9.05
N SER A 68 -2.47 -1.16 -10.19
CA SER A 68 -3.49 -2.21 -10.23
C SER A 68 -3.05 -3.46 -9.45
N LYS A 69 -1.80 -3.89 -9.65
CA LYS A 69 -1.19 -5.05 -8.97
C LYS A 69 -0.86 -4.74 -7.51
N LEU A 70 -0.34 -3.55 -7.24
CA LEU A 70 -0.02 -3.08 -5.89
C LEU A 70 -1.21 -3.18 -4.93
N PHE A 71 -2.41 -2.82 -5.40
CA PHE A 71 -3.63 -2.84 -4.58
C PHE A 71 -4.43 -4.14 -4.70
N SER A 72 -4.07 -5.05 -5.61
CA SER A 72 -4.73 -6.34 -5.78
C SER A 72 -4.05 -7.49 -5.02
N ILE A 73 -3.19 -7.20 -4.05
CA ILE A 73 -2.55 -8.21 -3.21
C ILE A 73 -3.59 -9.04 -2.44
N GLU A 74 -3.28 -10.30 -2.19
CA GLU A 74 -4.13 -11.18 -1.40
C GLU A 74 -4.22 -10.66 0.05
N PHE A 75 -5.43 -10.28 0.47
CA PHE A 75 -5.67 -9.73 1.80
C PHE A 75 -7.10 -10.03 2.27
N ASP A 76 -7.25 -10.47 3.51
CA ASP A 76 -8.57 -10.77 4.08
C ASP A 76 -9.30 -9.50 4.51
N PHE A 77 -9.96 -8.86 3.55
CA PHE A 77 -10.78 -7.68 3.81
C PHE A 77 -11.99 -7.97 4.70
N LYS A 78 -12.46 -9.23 4.82
CA LYS A 78 -13.57 -9.55 5.74
C LYS A 78 -13.10 -9.44 7.18
N ILE A 79 -11.95 -10.01 7.51
CA ILE A 79 -11.32 -9.87 8.84
C ILE A 79 -11.00 -8.41 9.10
N TYR A 80 -10.35 -7.72 8.16
CA TYR A 80 -10.00 -6.32 8.32
C TYR A 80 -11.22 -5.42 8.59
N MET A 81 -12.33 -5.62 7.88
CA MET A 81 -13.58 -4.89 8.16
C MET A 81 -14.10 -5.16 9.58
N LYS A 82 -14.06 -6.42 10.03
CA LYS A 82 -14.50 -6.81 11.37
C LYS A 82 -13.64 -6.14 12.45
N GLU A 83 -12.32 -6.17 12.30
CA GLU A 83 -11.38 -5.60 13.28
C GLU A 83 -11.46 -4.07 13.36
N ASN A 84 -11.78 -3.40 12.25
CA ASN A 84 -11.91 -1.94 12.18
C ASN A 84 -13.35 -1.43 12.34
N ASN A 85 -14.31 -2.30 12.69
CA ASN A 85 -15.73 -1.97 12.83
C ASN A 85 -16.35 -1.30 11.58
N ILE A 86 -15.91 -1.70 10.39
CA ILE A 86 -16.38 -1.14 9.12
C ILE A 86 -17.67 -1.83 8.69
N LEU A 87 -18.73 -1.03 8.47
CA LEU A 87 -20.03 -1.51 7.98
C LEU A 87 -20.26 -1.04 6.54
N LYS A 88 -20.91 -1.88 5.73
CA LYS A 88 -21.34 -1.47 4.38
C LYS A 88 -22.52 -0.50 4.50
N ALA A 89 -22.38 0.68 3.89
CA ALA A 89 -23.48 1.61 3.79
C ALA A 89 -24.63 1.00 2.97
N SER A 90 -25.85 1.06 3.49
CA SER A 90 -27.04 0.66 2.74
C SER A 90 -27.43 1.75 1.74
N SER A 91 -27.76 1.34 0.51
CA SER A 91 -28.36 2.22 -0.49
C SER A 91 -29.82 2.49 -0.13
N ARG A 92 -30.25 3.76 -0.07
CA ARG A 92 -31.67 4.14 0.11
C ARG A 92 -32.59 3.80 -1.09
N LYS A 93 -32.15 3.01 -2.07
CA LYS A 93 -33.01 2.60 -3.20
C LYS A 93 -33.66 1.24 -2.90
N LYS A 94 -34.78 1.27 -2.18
CA LYS A 94 -36.00 0.43 -2.32
C LYS A 94 -36.87 0.51 -1.04
N ALA A 95 -37.47 1.68 -0.82
CA ALA A 95 -38.58 1.85 0.14
C ALA A 95 -39.79 2.56 -0.50
N GLY A 96 -39.92 2.48 -1.84
CA GLY A 96 -40.91 3.27 -2.58
C GLY A 96 -41.32 2.68 -3.92
N GLN A 97 -41.45 1.36 -4.02
CA GLN A 97 -42.29 0.74 -5.05
C GLN A 97 -43.28 -0.16 -4.30
N ARG A 98 -44.34 0.50 -3.82
CA ARG A 98 -45.64 -0.11 -3.57
C ARG A 98 -46.44 -0.03 -4.85
#